data_AF-A0A6P6RTC5-F1
#
_entry.id   AF-A0A6P6RTC5-F1
#
_cell.length_a   1.000
_cell.length_b   1.000
_cell.length_c   1.000
_cell.angle_alpha   90.00
_cell.angle_beta   90.00
_cell.angle_gamma   90.00
#
_symmetry.space_group_name_H-M   'P 1'
#
loop_
_entity.id
_entity.type
_entity.pdbx_description
1 polymer ?
#
loop_
_entity_poly.entity_id
_entity_poly.type
_entity_poly.pdbx_seq_one_letter_code
_entity_poly.pdbx_strand_id
1 'polypeptide(L)'
;MVRLRSLAVVLCLGGVLRYAAGFRFQGPQGLSPLDGLALQRAHQQHGLPSAAAAAAPKSRIAALASSSLSAPPPAAEDVPASLMDVRPSFFKGKRVLVRGDLNVAVMEDSSNSTGYRVTDDTRMRALEPTLRYLLDAGARVLLLSHFGDPQLPQQQQQPRFSLKMLLQPLQQMLRVPVHFAHSCVGEETESMANQLNEGEVLLLENVRLNPGEKENSAVLGSQVASLCDVYVNDAFGAAHRRHASLDAAPRAAVQEGKAALAGLLMLKELQAIQGAVSSPERPVCWIVGGAKVSSKAQLLRRLLSVSSKGDKVLVGGCMALTFLKARGAALGASLVEDSQLETCKEVEALAAATGVELMLPVDLLVGAEASPTSEVLGAPSVSQGVPEGLLALDHGPRTNELFADAIKGCNTIVW
;
A
#
# COMPACT_ATOMS: atom_id res chain seq x y z
N MET A 1 9.00 43.62 -8.11
CA MET A 1 9.39 43.39 -6.70
C MET A 1 8.18 42.94 -5.90
N VAL A 2 7.92 41.63 -5.82
CA VAL A 2 6.99 41.02 -4.85
C VAL A 2 7.64 39.72 -4.38
N ARG A 3 7.63 39.52 -3.07
CA ARG A 3 8.57 38.72 -2.29
C ARG A 3 8.25 37.23 -2.26
N LEU A 4 9.32 36.43 -2.33
CA LEU A 4 9.41 35.02 -1.97
C LEU A 4 8.85 34.73 -0.56
N ARG A 5 7.99 33.73 -0.45
CA ARG A 5 7.88 32.84 0.73
C ARG A 5 7.56 31.41 0.25
N SER A 6 8.61 30.71 -0.15
CA SER A 6 8.62 29.27 -0.38
C SER A 6 9.74 28.69 0.47
N LEU A 7 9.47 28.46 1.76
CA LEU A 7 10.39 27.73 2.65
C LEU A 7 9.62 27.19 3.86
N ALA A 8 9.03 26.00 3.71
CA ALA A 8 8.68 25.09 4.81
C ALA A 8 8.06 23.78 4.25
N VAL A 9 8.83 23.02 3.47
CA VAL A 9 8.56 21.58 3.28
C VAL A 9 9.89 20.84 3.40
N VAL A 10 10.49 20.96 4.57
CA VAL A 10 11.62 20.16 5.05
C VAL A 10 11.13 19.57 6.37
N LEU A 11 11.22 18.25 6.52
CA LEU A 11 10.69 17.37 7.60
C LEU A 11 9.32 16.72 7.32
N CYS A 12 9.28 15.69 6.46
CA CYS A 12 8.16 14.71 6.54
C CYS A 12 8.52 13.24 6.29
N LEU A 13 9.78 12.86 6.00
CA LEU A 13 10.15 11.43 5.85
C LEU A 13 10.96 10.85 7.02
N GLY A 14 11.39 11.68 7.97
CA GLY A 14 11.81 11.23 9.31
C GLY A 14 10.65 11.04 10.29
N GLY A 15 9.43 11.44 9.90
CA GLY A 15 8.23 11.35 10.72
C GLY A 15 7.49 10.02 10.58
N VAL A 16 7.49 9.39 9.41
CA VAL A 16 6.66 8.19 9.18
C VAL A 16 7.09 7.00 10.06
N LEU A 17 8.40 6.88 10.35
CA LEU A 17 8.93 5.81 11.22
C LEU A 17 9.11 6.20 12.69
N ARG A 18 9.24 7.50 13.03
CA ARG A 18 9.21 7.95 14.44
C ARG A 18 7.79 8.00 15.02
N TYR A 19 6.76 8.16 14.18
CA TYR A 19 5.38 8.15 14.63
C TYR A 19 4.74 6.76 14.67
N ALA A 20 5.40 5.73 14.13
CA ALA A 20 5.11 4.33 14.46
C ALA A 20 5.30 4.06 15.97
N ALA A 21 6.22 4.76 16.64
CA ALA A 21 6.43 4.67 18.09
C ALA A 21 5.28 5.28 18.93
N GLY A 22 4.35 6.01 18.31
CA GLY A 22 3.10 6.46 18.94
C GLY A 22 1.96 5.43 18.88
N PHE A 23 2.14 4.35 18.12
CA PHE A 23 1.21 3.22 18.06
C PHE A 23 1.63 2.17 19.08
N ARG A 24 1.20 2.34 20.34
CA ARG A 24 1.06 1.19 21.24
C ARG A 24 -0.35 0.66 21.08
N PHE A 25 -0.52 -0.22 20.11
CA PHE A 25 -1.70 -1.08 20.06
C PHE A 25 -1.64 -2.01 21.27
N GLN A 26 -2.45 -1.72 22.29
CA GLN A 26 -2.57 -2.58 23.44
C GLN A 26 -3.57 -3.69 23.11
N GLY A 27 -3.11 -4.93 23.10
CA GLY A 27 -4.01 -6.08 23.18
C GLY A 27 -4.86 -6.01 24.46
N PRO A 28 -6.05 -6.61 24.48
CA PRO A 28 -6.90 -6.63 25.67
C PRO A 28 -6.13 -7.22 26.88
N GLN A 29 -6.23 -6.58 28.04
CA GLN A 29 -5.61 -7.07 29.26
C GLN A 29 -6.15 -8.47 29.60
N GLY A 30 -5.24 -9.45 29.75
CA GLY A 30 -5.59 -10.81 30.19
C GLY A 30 -5.58 -11.92 29.13
N LEU A 31 -5.10 -11.66 27.91
CA LEU A 31 -4.83 -12.73 26.92
C LEU A 31 -3.32 -12.84 26.67
N SER A 32 -2.73 -13.98 27.04
CA SER A 32 -1.36 -14.33 26.66
C SER A 32 -1.31 -14.63 25.16
N PRO A 33 -0.25 -14.22 24.43
CA PRO A 33 -0.07 -14.63 23.05
C PRO A 33 0.11 -16.15 23.01
N LEU A 34 -0.86 -16.87 22.45
CA LEU A 34 -0.70 -18.27 22.08
C LEU A 34 -0.37 -18.32 20.59
N ASP A 35 0.90 -18.60 20.30
CA ASP A 35 1.45 -19.17 19.07
C ASP A 35 0.70 -18.92 17.75
N GLY A 36 0.53 -17.65 17.37
CA GLY A 36 0.16 -17.27 15.99
C GLY A 36 1.13 -17.81 14.94
N LEU A 37 2.38 -18.09 15.33
CA LEU A 37 3.42 -18.67 14.45
C LEU A 37 3.34 -20.20 14.31
N ALA A 38 2.75 -20.93 15.26
CA ALA A 38 2.71 -22.40 15.19
C ALA A 38 1.59 -22.91 14.27
N LEU A 39 0.44 -22.26 14.26
CA LEU A 39 -0.66 -22.57 13.33
C LEU A 39 -0.31 -22.20 11.87
N GLN A 40 0.52 -21.17 11.67
CA GLN A 40 1.03 -20.74 10.37
C GLN A 40 1.94 -21.80 9.71
N ARG A 41 2.73 -22.53 10.51
CA ARG A 41 3.64 -23.59 10.01
C ARG A 41 2.91 -24.90 9.69
N ALA A 42 1.84 -25.22 10.43
CA ALA A 42 1.08 -26.45 10.24
C ALA A 42 0.34 -26.49 8.88
N HIS A 43 -0.07 -25.34 8.34
CA HIS A 43 -0.71 -25.27 7.02
C HIS A 43 0.27 -25.32 5.82
N GLN A 44 1.58 -25.09 6.05
CA GLN A 44 2.59 -25.15 4.99
C GLN A 44 3.30 -26.52 4.87
N GLN A 45 3.13 -27.44 5.83
CA GLN A 45 3.89 -28.69 5.89
C GLN A 45 3.22 -29.94 5.30
N HIS A 46 2.00 -29.87 4.77
CA HIS A 46 1.41 -31.00 4.04
C HIS A 46 1.83 -30.96 2.56
N GLY A 47 3.09 -31.31 2.32
CA GLY A 47 3.68 -31.45 0.99
C GLY A 47 5.08 -32.08 1.03
N LEU A 48 5.11 -33.42 1.14
CA LEU A 48 6.23 -34.35 0.90
C LEU A 48 7.33 -34.51 1.99
N PRO A 49 7.85 -35.74 2.19
CA PRO A 49 8.67 -36.11 3.35
C PRO A 49 10.18 -35.82 3.20
N SER A 50 10.80 -35.51 4.34
CA SER A 50 12.23 -35.27 4.55
C SER A 50 13.09 -36.54 4.43
N ALA A 51 14.26 -36.39 3.80
CA ALA A 51 15.36 -37.35 3.85
C ALA A 51 16.48 -36.82 4.77
N ALA A 52 16.98 -37.71 5.62
CA ALA A 52 17.93 -37.49 6.71
C ALA A 52 19.39 -37.35 6.29
N ALA A 53 20.21 -36.85 7.24
CA ALA A 53 21.67 -37.06 7.48
C ALA A 53 22.37 -35.70 7.75
N ALA A 54 23.37 -35.54 8.62
CA ALA A 54 24.02 -36.35 9.65
C ALA A 54 24.86 -35.38 10.51
N ALA A 55 25.23 -35.82 11.71
CA ALA A 55 25.83 -35.03 12.77
C ALA A 55 27.39 -35.07 12.81
N ALA A 56 27.94 -34.10 13.57
CA ALA A 56 29.21 -34.11 14.35
C ALA A 56 30.47 -33.45 13.74
N PRO A 57 31.47 -33.01 14.56
CA PRO A 57 31.43 -32.49 15.94
C PRO A 57 32.18 -31.15 16.15
N LYS A 58 32.02 -30.59 17.35
CA LYS A 58 32.54 -29.31 17.85
C LYS A 58 34.03 -29.36 18.21
N SER A 59 34.77 -28.31 17.87
CA SER A 59 36.08 -27.98 18.47
C SER A 59 36.04 -26.61 19.16
N ARG A 60 36.37 -26.60 20.46
CA ARG A 60 36.56 -25.41 21.30
C ARG A 60 37.88 -24.73 20.97
N ILE A 61 37.85 -23.42 20.67
CA ILE A 61 38.97 -22.52 20.96
C ILE A 61 38.39 -21.25 21.58
N ALA A 62 38.82 -20.96 22.81
CA ALA A 62 38.56 -19.73 23.52
C ALA A 62 39.55 -18.66 23.04
N ALA A 63 39.06 -17.46 22.71
CA ALA A 63 39.90 -16.28 22.60
C ALA A 63 39.11 -15.00 22.93
N LEU A 64 39.46 -14.45 24.08
CA LEU A 64 39.66 -13.03 24.40
C LEU A 64 38.52 -12.04 24.09
N ALA A 65 37.89 -11.61 25.18
CA ALA A 65 36.97 -10.49 25.26
C ALA A 65 37.61 -9.17 24.81
N SER A 66 37.03 -8.55 23.79
CA SER A 66 37.10 -7.11 23.57
C SER A 66 35.69 -6.53 23.77
N SER A 67 35.53 -5.76 24.84
CA SER A 67 34.31 -5.03 25.17
C SER A 67 34.08 -3.89 24.17
N SER A 68 33.44 -4.18 23.05
CA SER A 68 32.71 -3.16 22.29
C SER A 68 31.28 -3.17 22.82
N LEU A 69 30.87 -2.09 23.49
CA LEU A 69 29.47 -1.80 23.76
C LEU A 69 28.75 -1.66 22.41
N SER A 70 28.29 -2.78 21.86
CA SER A 70 27.37 -2.79 20.73
C SER A 70 26.08 -2.16 21.22
N ALA A 71 25.70 -1.04 20.60
CA ALA A 71 24.33 -0.55 20.71
C ALA A 71 23.37 -1.73 20.48
N PRO A 72 22.27 -1.83 21.24
CA PRO A 72 21.31 -2.91 21.02
C PRO A 72 20.88 -2.89 19.54
N PRO A 73 20.66 -4.06 18.93
CA PRO A 73 20.10 -4.11 17.58
C PRO A 73 18.84 -3.25 17.56
N PRO A 74 18.55 -2.51 16.46
CA PRO A 74 17.30 -1.81 16.33
C PRO A 74 16.18 -2.80 16.62
N ALA A 75 15.28 -2.43 17.55
CA ALA A 75 14.12 -3.25 17.87
C ALA A 75 13.45 -3.66 16.57
N ALA A 76 13.10 -4.93 16.42
CA ALA A 76 12.27 -5.38 15.31
C ALA A 76 11.10 -4.40 15.19
N GLU A 77 10.96 -3.73 14.06
CA GLU A 77 9.88 -2.75 13.87
C GLU A 77 8.55 -3.52 13.98
N ASP A 78 7.87 -3.35 15.12
CA ASP A 78 6.72 -4.16 15.51
C ASP A 78 5.54 -3.92 14.56
N VAL A 79 5.13 -4.98 13.87
CA VAL A 79 3.88 -5.05 13.12
C VAL A 79 2.72 -4.72 14.07
N PRO A 80 1.75 -3.87 13.69
CA PRO A 80 0.63 -3.52 14.56
C PRO A 80 -0.17 -4.76 14.97
N ALA A 81 -0.74 -4.74 16.18
CA ALA A 81 -1.67 -5.78 16.61
C ALA A 81 -2.81 -5.91 15.59
N SER A 82 -3.18 -7.14 15.30
CA SER A 82 -4.05 -7.50 14.20
C SER A 82 -5.20 -8.39 14.65
N LEU A 83 -6.13 -8.64 13.74
CA LEU A 83 -7.19 -9.63 13.94
C LEU A 83 -6.67 -11.04 14.28
N MET A 84 -5.43 -11.35 13.91
CA MET A 84 -4.80 -12.66 14.14
C MET A 84 -4.23 -12.80 15.56
N ASP A 85 -4.03 -11.69 16.28
CA ASP A 85 -3.48 -11.68 17.64
C ASP A 85 -4.56 -11.90 18.71
N VAL A 86 -5.83 -11.97 18.30
CA VAL A 86 -6.98 -12.18 19.17
C VAL A 86 -7.78 -13.39 18.70
N ARG A 87 -8.25 -14.20 19.66
CA ARG A 87 -9.09 -15.36 19.36
C ARG A 87 -10.40 -14.91 18.69
N PRO A 88 -10.94 -15.65 17.70
CA PRO A 88 -12.20 -15.30 17.05
C PRO A 88 -13.35 -15.03 18.03
N SER A 89 -13.43 -15.80 19.13
CA SER A 89 -14.46 -15.62 20.18
C SER A 89 -14.46 -14.23 20.83
N PHE A 90 -13.39 -13.45 20.69
CA PHE A 90 -13.32 -12.06 21.16
C PHE A 90 -14.32 -11.14 20.43
N PHE A 91 -14.65 -11.43 19.17
CA PHE A 91 -15.51 -10.58 18.35
C PHE A 91 -17.00 -10.91 18.47
N LYS A 92 -17.35 -12.05 19.05
CA LYS A 92 -18.74 -12.50 19.15
C LYS A 92 -19.61 -11.45 19.84
N GLY A 93 -20.68 -11.04 19.19
CA GLY A 93 -21.65 -10.05 19.67
C GLY A 93 -21.15 -8.60 19.65
N LYS A 94 -19.87 -8.35 19.35
CA LYS A 94 -19.28 -7.00 19.36
C LYS A 94 -19.56 -6.25 18.07
N ARG A 95 -19.72 -4.94 18.20
CA ARG A 95 -19.73 -4.00 17.07
C ARG A 95 -18.29 -3.75 16.64
N VAL A 96 -17.91 -4.26 15.47
CA VAL A 96 -16.56 -4.12 14.93
C VAL A 96 -16.62 -3.14 13.76
N LEU A 97 -16.03 -1.95 13.94
CA LEU A 97 -15.91 -0.99 12.85
C LEU A 97 -14.70 -1.32 12.00
N VAL A 98 -14.93 -1.58 10.72
CA VAL A 98 -13.89 -1.87 9.72
C VAL A 98 -13.76 -0.67 8.80
N ARG A 99 -12.62 0.02 8.88
CA ARG A 99 -12.22 1.04 7.91
C ARG A 99 -11.59 0.34 6.71
N GLY A 100 -12.38 0.06 5.67
CA GLY A 100 -11.94 -0.58 4.43
C GLY A 100 -11.73 0.41 3.29
N ASP A 101 -11.00 0.02 2.23
CA ASP A 101 -10.89 0.83 1.02
C ASP A 101 -11.89 0.37 -0.04
N LEU A 102 -13.07 1.00 -0.06
CA LEU A 102 -14.13 0.74 -1.05
C LEU A 102 -14.23 1.83 -2.13
N ASN A 103 -13.14 2.56 -2.39
CA ASN A 103 -13.11 3.51 -3.49
C ASN A 103 -12.91 2.77 -4.83
N VAL A 104 -13.93 2.03 -5.25
CA VAL A 104 -13.97 1.16 -6.44
C VAL A 104 -14.14 1.95 -7.74
N ALA A 105 -13.75 1.36 -8.87
CA ALA A 105 -14.05 1.95 -10.17
C ALA A 105 -15.52 1.70 -10.52
N VAL A 106 -16.19 2.74 -11.00
CA VAL A 106 -17.60 2.70 -11.41
C VAL A 106 -17.76 3.40 -12.76
N MET A 107 -18.86 3.07 -13.44
CA MET A 107 -19.36 3.83 -14.58
C MET A 107 -20.78 4.33 -14.29
N GLU A 108 -21.15 5.46 -14.88
CA GLU A 108 -22.52 5.98 -14.77
C GLU A 108 -23.49 5.02 -15.46
N ASP A 109 -24.60 4.72 -14.77
CA ASP A 109 -25.65 3.83 -15.25
C ASP A 109 -27.00 4.40 -14.83
N SER A 110 -27.68 5.04 -15.78
CA SER A 110 -28.99 5.66 -15.59
C SER A 110 -30.13 4.65 -15.43
N SER A 111 -29.88 3.35 -15.63
CA SER A 111 -30.86 2.29 -15.43
C SER A 111 -30.95 1.80 -13.99
N ASN A 112 -29.99 2.14 -13.14
CA ASN A 112 -29.96 1.76 -11.73
C ASN A 112 -30.36 2.93 -10.82
N SER A 113 -31.08 2.62 -9.74
CA SER A 113 -31.48 3.55 -8.68
C SER A 113 -30.34 4.34 -8.03
N THR A 114 -29.09 3.85 -8.14
CA THR A 114 -27.90 4.48 -7.58
C THR A 114 -27.07 5.27 -8.60
N GLY A 115 -27.45 5.24 -9.89
CA GLY A 115 -26.77 5.97 -10.95
C GLY A 115 -25.38 5.44 -11.35
N TYR A 116 -24.90 4.38 -10.70
CA TYR A 116 -23.57 3.80 -10.92
C TYR A 116 -23.61 2.28 -10.97
N ARG A 117 -22.70 1.71 -11.77
CA ARG A 117 -22.37 0.30 -11.82
C ARG A 117 -20.88 0.10 -11.55
N VAL A 118 -20.55 -0.83 -10.65
CA VAL A 118 -19.15 -1.22 -10.37
C VAL A 118 -18.55 -1.89 -11.60
N THR A 119 -17.40 -1.40 -12.06
CA THR A 119 -16.65 -1.95 -13.21
C THR A 119 -15.41 -2.72 -12.77
N ASP A 120 -14.87 -2.42 -11.59
CA ASP A 120 -13.77 -3.15 -10.97
C ASP A 120 -14.03 -3.29 -9.46
N ASP A 121 -14.25 -4.53 -9.03
CA ASP A 121 -14.55 -4.91 -7.64
C ASP A 121 -13.31 -5.41 -6.88
N THR A 122 -12.10 -5.26 -7.44
CA THR A 122 -10.85 -5.77 -6.86
C THR A 122 -10.67 -5.34 -5.40
N ARG A 123 -11.01 -4.09 -5.07
CA ARG A 123 -10.90 -3.58 -3.70
C ARG A 123 -11.92 -4.20 -2.74
N MET A 124 -13.13 -4.52 -3.21
CA MET A 124 -14.13 -5.22 -2.40
C MET A 124 -13.66 -6.64 -2.09
N ARG A 125 -13.19 -7.37 -3.12
CA ARG A 125 -12.65 -8.72 -2.96
C ARG A 125 -11.41 -8.75 -2.08
N ALA A 126 -10.58 -7.72 -2.12
CA ALA A 126 -9.42 -7.59 -1.24
C ALA A 126 -9.81 -7.43 0.24
N LEU A 127 -10.95 -6.79 0.52
CA LEU A 127 -11.48 -6.59 1.87
C LEU A 127 -12.29 -7.79 2.40
N GLU A 128 -12.84 -8.62 1.50
CA GLU A 128 -13.69 -9.76 1.84
C GLU A 128 -13.10 -10.68 2.93
N PRO A 129 -11.81 -11.07 2.93
CA PRO A 129 -11.26 -11.98 3.94
C PRO A 129 -11.42 -11.43 5.37
N THR A 130 -11.19 -10.13 5.57
CA THR A 130 -11.35 -9.46 6.86
C THR A 130 -12.82 -9.47 7.31
N LEU A 131 -13.74 -9.15 6.39
CA LEU A 131 -15.17 -9.14 6.69
C LEU A 131 -15.66 -10.55 7.04
N ARG A 132 -15.28 -11.56 6.25
CA ARG A 132 -15.67 -12.95 6.48
C ARG A 132 -15.19 -13.46 7.83
N TYR A 133 -13.91 -13.21 8.17
CA TYR A 133 -13.35 -13.60 9.46
C TYR A 133 -14.16 -13.04 10.64
N LEU A 134 -14.56 -11.77 10.57
CA LEU A 134 -15.34 -11.12 11.61
C LEU A 134 -16.79 -11.64 11.66
N LEU A 135 -17.42 -11.82 10.51
CA LEU A 135 -18.80 -12.33 10.41
C LEU A 135 -18.89 -13.77 10.93
N ASP A 136 -17.96 -14.64 10.54
CA ASP A 136 -17.88 -16.03 11.00
C ASP A 136 -17.59 -16.13 12.50
N ALA A 137 -16.90 -15.12 13.06
CA ALA A 137 -16.68 -14.98 14.51
C ALA A 137 -17.91 -14.44 15.28
N GLY A 138 -19.02 -14.13 14.60
CA GLY A 138 -20.25 -13.61 15.19
C GLY A 138 -20.20 -12.12 15.51
N ALA A 139 -19.34 -11.35 14.83
CA ALA A 139 -19.31 -9.90 14.96
C ALA A 139 -20.52 -9.23 14.29
N ARG A 140 -20.83 -8.02 14.74
CA ARG A 140 -21.74 -7.07 14.09
C ARG A 140 -20.86 -6.06 13.36
N VAL A 141 -20.76 -6.15 12.03
CA VAL A 141 -19.72 -5.41 11.29
C VAL A 141 -20.23 -4.05 10.82
N LEU A 142 -19.55 -2.98 11.21
CA LEU A 142 -19.80 -1.61 10.72
C LEU A 142 -18.75 -1.27 9.67
N LEU A 143 -19.14 -1.14 8.41
CA LEU A 143 -18.21 -0.92 7.30
C LEU A 143 -18.14 0.56 6.94
N LEU A 144 -16.97 1.17 7.15
CA LEU A 144 -16.71 2.58 6.87
C LEU A 144 -15.71 2.70 5.71
N SER A 145 -16.03 3.54 4.72
CA SER A 145 -15.12 3.85 3.62
C SER A 145 -15.30 5.28 3.12
N HIS A 146 -14.42 5.67 2.21
CA HIS A 146 -14.60 6.81 1.33
C HIS A 146 -14.90 6.37 -0.09
N PHE A 147 -15.51 7.27 -0.88
CA PHE A 147 -15.65 7.14 -2.32
C PHE A 147 -15.45 8.48 -3.00
N GLY A 148 -14.60 8.50 -4.04
CA GLY A 148 -14.21 9.71 -4.75
C GLY A 148 -13.60 10.80 -3.84
N ASP A 149 -13.62 12.02 -4.35
CA ASP A 149 -13.23 13.21 -3.60
C ASP A 149 -14.31 14.29 -3.73
N PRO A 150 -15.27 14.35 -2.78
CA PRO A 150 -16.36 15.32 -2.84
C PRO A 150 -15.83 16.76 -2.78
N GLN A 151 -15.89 17.47 -3.91
CA GLN A 151 -15.52 18.89 -4.02
C GLN A 151 -16.71 19.78 -4.42
N LEU A 152 -17.88 19.18 -4.65
CA LEU A 152 -19.12 19.88 -5.03
C LEU A 152 -19.77 20.58 -3.82
N PRO A 153 -20.71 21.50 -4.03
CA PRO A 153 -21.56 21.99 -2.94
C PRO A 153 -22.25 20.83 -2.21
N GLN A 154 -22.38 20.91 -0.88
CA GLN A 154 -22.82 19.80 -0.01
C GLN A 154 -24.11 19.10 -0.49
N GLN A 155 -25.09 19.87 -0.97
CA GLN A 155 -26.37 19.38 -1.49
C GLN A 155 -26.24 18.46 -2.73
N GLN A 156 -25.15 18.59 -3.49
CA GLN A 156 -24.88 17.80 -4.69
C GLN A 156 -23.90 16.65 -4.44
N GLN A 157 -23.26 16.62 -3.26
CA GLN A 157 -22.25 15.62 -2.97
C GLN A 157 -22.87 14.25 -2.71
N GLN A 158 -23.87 14.18 -1.82
CA GLN A 158 -24.43 12.90 -1.37
C GLN A 158 -24.97 12.05 -2.54
N PRO A 159 -25.76 12.57 -3.50
CA PRO A 159 -26.22 11.75 -4.62
C PRO A 159 -25.09 11.21 -5.51
N ARG A 160 -23.98 11.95 -5.67
CA ARG A 160 -22.89 11.60 -6.58
C ARG A 160 -21.79 10.76 -5.94
N PHE A 161 -21.63 10.88 -4.63
CA PHE A 161 -20.55 10.25 -3.87
C PHE A 161 -21.06 9.30 -2.78
N SER A 162 -22.35 8.95 -2.78
CA SER A 162 -22.90 7.97 -1.83
C SER A 162 -22.26 6.60 -2.03
N LEU A 163 -22.06 5.86 -0.94
CA LEU A 163 -21.65 4.45 -0.95
C LEU A 163 -22.83 3.48 -1.14
N LYS A 164 -24.07 3.97 -1.24
CA LYS A 164 -25.28 3.13 -1.38
C LYS A 164 -25.21 2.20 -2.60
N MET A 165 -24.48 2.58 -3.66
CA MET A 165 -24.25 1.73 -4.84
C MET A 165 -23.52 0.42 -4.53
N LEU A 166 -22.84 0.31 -3.38
CA LEU A 166 -22.16 -0.91 -2.97
C LEU A 166 -23.05 -1.86 -2.15
N LEU A 167 -24.26 -1.44 -1.77
CA LEU A 167 -25.17 -2.25 -0.95
C LEU A 167 -25.42 -3.62 -1.57
N GLN A 168 -25.99 -3.64 -2.78
CA GLN A 168 -26.29 -4.90 -3.48
C GLN A 168 -25.00 -5.70 -3.81
N PRO A 169 -23.92 -5.10 -4.37
CA PRO A 169 -22.67 -5.82 -4.58
C PRO A 169 -22.09 -6.49 -3.33
N LEU A 170 -22.12 -5.81 -2.18
CA LEU A 170 -21.65 -6.38 -0.91
C LEU A 170 -22.55 -7.51 -0.42
N GLN A 171 -23.88 -7.39 -0.56
CA GLN A 171 -24.81 -8.49 -0.22
C GLN A 171 -24.54 -9.73 -1.07
N GLN A 172 -24.29 -9.54 -2.37
CA GLN A 172 -24.00 -10.63 -3.30
C GLN A 172 -22.66 -11.32 -2.97
N MET A 173 -21.62 -10.53 -2.68
CA MET A 173 -20.29 -11.03 -2.31
C MET A 173 -20.35 -11.77 -0.97
N LEU A 174 -20.93 -11.16 0.07
CA LEU A 174 -20.87 -11.68 1.42
C LEU A 174 -21.94 -12.74 1.70
N ARG A 175 -23.04 -12.76 0.95
CA ARG A 175 -24.20 -13.66 1.16
C ARG A 175 -24.79 -13.55 2.57
N VAL A 176 -24.74 -12.35 3.15
CA VAL A 176 -25.35 -12.00 4.44
C VAL A 176 -26.18 -10.71 4.27
N PRO A 177 -27.10 -10.40 5.20
CA PRO A 177 -27.76 -9.11 5.22
C PRO A 177 -26.74 -7.97 5.34
N VAL A 178 -26.83 -7.00 4.43
CA VAL A 178 -26.10 -5.73 4.50
C VAL A 178 -27.15 -4.64 4.55
N HIS A 179 -27.06 -3.79 5.57
CA HIS A 179 -27.90 -2.62 5.75
C HIS A 179 -27.10 -1.36 5.37
N PHE A 180 -27.80 -0.24 5.19
CA PHE A 180 -27.15 1.02 4.81
C PHE A 180 -27.57 2.15 5.75
N ALA A 181 -26.60 2.84 6.34
CA ALA A 181 -26.83 4.07 7.10
C ALA A 181 -26.62 5.29 6.21
N HIS A 182 -27.53 6.26 6.26
CA HIS A 182 -27.47 7.49 5.46
C HIS A 182 -26.42 8.50 5.95
N SER A 183 -25.78 8.22 7.09
CA SER A 183 -24.67 8.95 7.66
C SER A 183 -23.63 7.95 8.19
N CYS A 184 -22.41 8.40 8.46
CA CYS A 184 -21.40 7.60 9.15
C CYS A 184 -21.33 7.88 10.65
N VAL A 185 -22.11 8.84 11.16
CA VAL A 185 -22.20 9.26 12.56
C VAL A 185 -23.61 9.73 12.89
N GLY A 186 -23.90 9.98 14.17
CA GLY A 186 -25.18 10.53 14.65
C GLY A 186 -26.17 9.47 15.14
N GLU A 187 -27.24 9.93 15.78
CA GLU A 187 -28.17 9.08 16.56
C GLU A 187 -28.83 7.97 15.74
N GLU A 188 -29.22 8.26 14.49
CA GLU A 188 -29.80 7.25 13.59
C GLU A 188 -28.79 6.12 13.30
N THR A 189 -27.55 6.49 12.95
CA THR A 189 -26.47 5.54 12.68
C THR A 189 -26.14 4.71 13.92
N GLU A 190 -26.10 5.33 15.10
CA GLU A 190 -25.89 4.64 16.38
C GLU A 190 -27.01 3.65 16.68
N SER A 191 -28.27 4.05 16.45
CA SER A 191 -29.44 3.17 16.61
C SER A 191 -29.36 1.96 15.68
N MET A 192 -29.04 2.17 14.40
CA MET A 192 -28.86 1.08 13.43
C MET A 192 -27.72 0.15 13.83
N ALA A 193 -26.59 0.69 14.28
CA ALA A 193 -25.44 -0.10 14.74
C ALA A 193 -25.78 -0.96 15.96
N ASN A 194 -26.61 -0.45 16.88
CA ASN A 194 -27.05 -1.18 18.08
C ASN A 194 -28.06 -2.30 17.77
N GLN A 195 -28.89 -2.10 16.74
CA GLN A 195 -29.91 -3.07 16.30
C GLN A 195 -29.36 -4.15 15.35
N LEU A 196 -28.13 -3.99 14.85
CA LEU A 196 -27.49 -4.93 13.94
C LEU A 196 -27.35 -6.32 14.57
N ASN A 197 -27.77 -7.37 13.87
CA ASN A 197 -27.64 -8.74 14.38
C ASN A 197 -26.22 -9.28 14.20
N GLU A 198 -25.87 -10.33 14.96
CA GLU A 198 -24.61 -11.05 14.77
C GLU A 198 -24.54 -11.62 13.34
N GLY A 199 -23.39 -11.47 12.67
CA GLY A 199 -23.21 -11.92 11.28
C GLY A 199 -23.84 -11.02 10.22
N GLU A 200 -24.32 -9.83 10.58
CA GLU A 200 -24.79 -8.81 9.64
C GLU A 200 -23.78 -7.66 9.47
N VAL A 201 -23.93 -6.92 8.38
CA VAL A 201 -23.11 -5.76 8.05
C VAL A 201 -23.97 -4.49 8.00
N LEU A 202 -23.49 -3.40 8.55
CA LEU A 202 -24.00 -2.05 8.32
C LEU A 202 -22.97 -1.25 7.51
N LEU A 203 -23.27 -0.97 6.23
CA LEU A 203 -22.48 -0.06 5.41
C LEU A 203 -22.82 1.38 5.79
N LEU A 204 -21.81 2.11 6.24
CA LEU A 204 -21.92 3.53 6.56
C LEU A 204 -21.76 4.39 5.31
N GLU A 205 -22.41 5.55 5.29
CA GLU A 205 -22.25 6.50 4.21
C GLU A 205 -20.79 7.01 4.09
N ASN A 206 -20.44 7.51 2.91
CA ASN A 206 -19.11 8.00 2.57
C ASN A 206 -18.58 9.01 3.60
N VAL A 207 -17.51 8.62 4.30
CA VAL A 207 -16.93 9.42 5.38
C VAL A 207 -16.45 10.80 4.92
N ARG A 208 -16.08 10.96 3.64
CA ARG A 208 -15.65 12.25 3.09
C ARG A 208 -16.77 13.26 2.86
N LEU A 209 -18.04 12.86 3.01
CA LEU A 209 -19.16 13.79 3.08
C LEU A 209 -19.18 14.58 4.40
N ASN A 210 -18.38 14.16 5.38
CA ASN A 210 -18.17 14.89 6.61
C ASN A 210 -16.93 15.79 6.47
N PRO A 211 -17.05 17.12 6.63
CA PRO A 211 -15.93 18.04 6.43
C PRO A 211 -14.73 17.74 7.34
N GLY A 212 -14.98 17.20 8.53
CA GLY A 212 -13.93 16.84 9.48
C GLY A 212 -13.02 15.67 9.07
N GLU A 213 -13.35 14.90 8.03
CA GLU A 213 -12.57 13.71 7.64
C GLU A 213 -11.15 14.08 7.19
N LYS A 214 -11.02 15.00 6.23
CA LYS A 214 -9.69 15.40 5.70
C LYS A 214 -8.89 16.25 6.68
N GLU A 215 -9.57 16.90 7.61
CA GLU A 215 -8.99 17.78 8.63
C GLU A 215 -8.51 17.03 9.88
N ASN A 216 -8.65 15.70 9.90
CA ASN A 216 -8.36 14.88 11.07
C ASN A 216 -9.13 15.32 12.32
N SER A 217 -10.40 15.69 12.15
CA SER A 217 -11.23 16.22 13.24
C SER A 217 -11.33 15.21 14.38
N ALA A 218 -10.91 15.65 15.58
CA ALA A 218 -11.06 14.86 16.80
C ALA A 218 -12.52 14.57 17.12
N VAL A 219 -13.43 15.53 16.83
CA VAL A 219 -14.88 15.36 17.05
C VAL A 219 -15.42 14.23 16.19
N LEU A 220 -15.10 14.23 14.89
CA LEU A 220 -15.50 13.14 13.99
C LEU A 220 -14.86 11.82 14.42
N GLY A 221 -13.59 11.84 14.83
CA GLY A 221 -12.90 10.67 15.38
C GLY A 221 -13.62 10.05 16.56
N SER A 222 -13.99 10.85 17.57
CA SER A 222 -14.74 10.39 18.73
C SER A 222 -16.14 9.85 18.37
N GLN A 223 -16.86 10.52 17.45
CA GLN A 223 -18.16 10.03 16.98
C GLN A 223 -18.06 8.70 16.21
N VAL A 224 -16.98 8.47 15.46
CA VAL A 224 -16.74 7.19 14.80
C VAL A 224 -16.37 6.11 15.83
N ALA A 225 -15.57 6.46 16.83
CA ALA A 225 -15.15 5.54 17.89
C ALA A 225 -16.33 5.08 18.77
N SER A 226 -17.31 5.95 19.05
CA SER A 226 -18.49 5.63 19.87
C SER A 226 -19.36 4.51 19.28
N LEU A 227 -19.37 4.37 17.95
CA LEU A 227 -20.16 3.37 17.23
C LEU A 227 -19.73 1.92 17.49
N CYS A 228 -18.48 1.70 17.92
CA CYS A 228 -17.88 0.36 17.95
C CYS A 228 -17.27 -0.01 19.30
N ASP A 229 -17.13 -1.31 19.51
CA ASP A 229 -16.40 -1.90 20.64
C ASP A 229 -14.96 -2.27 20.23
N VAL A 230 -14.73 -2.44 18.92
CA VAL A 230 -13.43 -2.72 18.30
C VAL A 230 -13.32 -1.95 17.00
N TYR A 231 -12.18 -1.27 16.80
CA TYR A 231 -11.82 -0.62 15.56
C TYR A 231 -10.84 -1.49 14.77
N VAL A 232 -11.03 -1.62 13.46
CA VAL A 232 -10.17 -2.37 12.54
C VAL A 232 -9.82 -1.47 11.36
N ASN A 233 -8.54 -1.25 11.11
CA ASN A 233 -8.08 -0.58 9.88
C ASN A 233 -7.63 -1.62 8.86
N ASP A 234 -8.32 -1.67 7.74
CA ASP A 234 -8.00 -2.52 6.60
C ASP A 234 -7.84 -1.73 5.29
N ALA A 235 -7.59 -0.42 5.39
CA ALA A 235 -7.49 0.51 4.26
C ALA A 235 -6.05 0.97 4.04
N PHE A 236 -5.14 0.05 3.71
CA PHE A 236 -3.70 0.35 3.50
C PHE A 236 -3.47 1.52 2.52
N GLY A 237 -4.16 1.51 1.37
CA GLY A 237 -4.04 2.55 0.36
C GLY A 237 -4.38 3.97 0.84
N ALA A 238 -5.15 4.10 1.93
CA ALA A 238 -5.49 5.39 2.52
C ALA A 238 -4.66 5.74 3.77
N ALA A 239 -3.96 4.77 4.37
CA ALA A 239 -3.27 4.90 5.66
C ALA A 239 -2.12 5.93 5.68
N HIS A 240 -1.59 6.32 4.51
CA HIS A 240 -0.60 7.39 4.40
C HIS A 240 -1.16 8.80 4.69
N ARG A 241 -2.49 8.94 4.84
CA ARG A 241 -3.16 10.21 5.14
C ARG A 241 -3.61 10.26 6.60
N ARG A 242 -3.42 11.42 7.23
CA ARG A 242 -3.93 11.68 8.59
C ARG A 242 -5.37 12.18 8.50
N HIS A 243 -6.30 11.27 8.21
CA HIS A 243 -7.73 11.57 8.21
C HIS A 243 -8.41 11.12 9.50
N ALA A 244 -9.57 11.70 9.82
CA ALA A 244 -10.27 11.40 11.06
C ALA A 244 -10.58 9.90 11.21
N SER A 245 -11.08 9.25 10.16
CA SER A 245 -11.40 7.82 10.18
C SER A 245 -10.19 6.88 10.27
N LEU A 246 -8.97 7.38 10.04
CA LEU A 246 -7.73 6.60 10.00
C LEU A 246 -6.76 6.92 11.15
N ASP A 247 -6.85 8.11 11.75
CA ASP A 247 -5.96 8.57 12.82
C ASP A 247 -6.74 9.00 14.07
N ALA A 248 -7.69 9.95 13.96
CA ALA A 248 -8.44 10.41 15.14
C ALA A 248 -9.34 9.32 15.76
N ALA A 249 -10.07 8.56 14.93
CA ALA A 249 -10.98 7.51 15.38
C ALA A 249 -10.28 6.35 16.11
N PRO A 250 -9.22 5.71 15.57
CA PRO A 250 -8.50 4.68 16.32
C PRO A 250 -7.88 5.21 17.61
N ARG A 251 -7.38 6.45 17.63
CA ARG A 251 -6.85 7.06 18.88
C ARG A 251 -7.93 7.22 19.93
N ALA A 252 -9.10 7.73 19.55
CA ALA A 252 -10.25 7.87 20.44
C ALA A 252 -10.70 6.50 20.97
N ALA A 253 -10.79 5.48 20.09
CA ALA A 253 -11.13 4.12 20.51
C ALA A 253 -10.16 3.58 21.57
N VAL A 254 -8.85 3.74 21.36
CA VAL A 254 -7.83 3.32 22.34
C VAL A 254 -7.93 4.10 23.66
N GLN A 255 -8.20 5.41 23.60
CA GLN A 255 -8.40 6.23 24.80
C GLN A 255 -9.62 5.77 25.64
N GLU A 256 -10.63 5.21 24.99
CA GLU A 256 -11.80 4.60 25.62
C GLU A 256 -11.57 3.13 26.04
N GLY A 257 -10.35 2.61 25.90
CA GLY A 257 -10.00 1.23 26.26
C GLY A 257 -10.46 0.17 25.25
N LYS A 258 -10.84 0.59 24.03
CA LYS A 258 -11.24 -0.31 22.95
C LYS A 258 -10.02 -0.80 22.18
N ALA A 259 -10.10 -2.01 21.64
CA ALA A 259 -9.06 -2.53 20.76
C ALA A 259 -9.10 -1.80 19.41
N ALA A 260 -7.93 -1.41 18.91
CA ALA A 260 -7.74 -0.99 17.53
C ALA A 260 -6.80 -2.01 16.88
N LEU A 261 -7.14 -2.55 15.71
CA LEU A 261 -6.43 -3.68 15.10
C LEU A 261 -6.19 -3.44 13.61
N ALA A 262 -5.13 -4.02 13.06
CA ALA A 262 -4.95 -4.17 11.62
C ALA A 262 -5.84 -5.31 11.09
N GLY A 263 -6.53 -5.07 9.98
CA GLY A 263 -7.21 -6.11 9.22
C GLY A 263 -6.24 -6.97 8.41
N LEU A 264 -6.77 -7.98 7.71
CA LEU A 264 -5.96 -8.95 6.99
C LEU A 264 -5.30 -8.37 5.73
N LEU A 265 -5.96 -7.44 5.02
CA LEU A 265 -5.37 -6.74 3.88
C LEU A 265 -4.24 -5.83 4.35
N MET A 266 -4.48 -5.04 5.40
CA MET A 266 -3.44 -4.19 6.01
C MET A 266 -2.22 -5.01 6.43
N LEU A 267 -2.44 -6.15 7.11
CA LEU A 267 -1.36 -7.03 7.53
C LEU A 267 -0.57 -7.58 6.33
N LYS A 268 -1.27 -8.04 5.28
CA LYS A 268 -0.65 -8.54 4.06
C LYS A 268 0.23 -7.47 3.39
N GLU A 269 -0.25 -6.24 3.29
CA GLU A 269 0.49 -5.12 2.69
C GLU A 269 1.73 -4.74 3.53
N LEU A 270 1.58 -4.67 4.86
CA LEU A 270 2.70 -4.42 5.76
C LEU A 270 3.76 -5.52 5.70
N GLN A 271 3.35 -6.79 5.65
CA GLN A 271 4.25 -7.92 5.49
C GLN A 271 4.96 -7.91 4.14
N ALA A 272 4.25 -7.60 3.05
CA ALA A 272 4.84 -7.48 1.73
C ALA A 272 5.91 -6.37 1.70
N ILE A 273 5.64 -5.21 2.30
CA ILE A 273 6.59 -4.10 2.38
C ILE A 273 7.77 -4.44 3.28
N GLN A 274 7.53 -5.03 4.46
CA GLN A 274 8.59 -5.42 5.38
C GLN A 274 9.50 -6.48 4.74
N GLY A 275 8.93 -7.49 4.08
CA GLY A 275 9.66 -8.49 3.32
C GLY A 275 10.46 -7.86 2.19
N ALA A 276 9.86 -6.96 1.41
CA ALA A 276 10.52 -6.33 0.26
C ALA A 276 11.61 -5.31 0.64
N VAL A 277 11.43 -4.56 1.73
CA VAL A 277 12.27 -3.38 2.05
C VAL A 277 13.17 -3.60 3.27
N SER A 278 12.67 -4.24 4.33
CA SER A 278 13.40 -4.37 5.59
C SER A 278 14.26 -5.63 5.64
N SER A 279 13.79 -6.74 5.07
CA SER A 279 14.49 -8.02 5.08
C SER A 279 14.29 -8.83 3.78
N PRO A 280 14.67 -8.29 2.60
CA PRO A 280 14.43 -8.99 1.35
C PRO A 280 15.39 -10.16 1.15
N GLU A 281 14.88 -11.20 0.47
CA GLU A 281 15.72 -12.28 -0.04
C GLU A 281 16.53 -11.75 -1.22
N ARG A 282 17.85 -11.78 -1.10
CA ARG A 282 18.77 -11.18 -2.07
C ARG A 282 19.25 -12.23 -3.08
N PRO A 283 19.54 -11.85 -4.34
CA PRO A 283 19.53 -10.48 -4.87
C PRO A 283 18.13 -9.89 -5.07
N VAL A 284 17.99 -8.58 -4.84
CA VAL A 284 16.73 -7.85 -5.08
C VAL A 284 16.75 -7.19 -6.45
N CYS A 285 15.65 -7.29 -7.19
CA CYS A 285 15.41 -6.54 -8.42
C CYS A 285 14.35 -5.46 -8.18
N TRP A 286 14.75 -4.20 -8.26
CA TRP A 286 13.86 -3.05 -8.23
C TRP A 286 13.54 -2.61 -9.64
N ILE A 287 12.29 -2.69 -10.07
CA ILE A 287 11.85 -2.23 -11.38
C ILE A 287 11.15 -0.88 -11.17
N VAL A 288 11.66 0.20 -11.76
CA VAL A 288 11.12 1.54 -11.58
C VAL A 288 10.78 2.13 -12.93
N GLY A 289 9.47 2.30 -13.18
CA GLY A 289 8.97 2.93 -14.40
C GLY A 289 8.15 4.19 -14.13
N GLY A 290 7.53 4.68 -15.20
CA GLY A 290 6.64 5.83 -15.20
C GLY A 290 7.12 6.94 -16.12
N ALA A 291 6.35 8.02 -16.19
CA ALA A 291 6.60 9.11 -17.13
C ALA A 291 7.66 10.12 -16.66
N LYS A 292 7.85 10.28 -15.34
CA LYS A 292 8.60 11.40 -14.75
C LYS A 292 9.60 10.94 -13.69
N VAL A 293 10.87 11.30 -13.86
CA VAL A 293 11.94 11.21 -12.86
C VAL A 293 11.60 12.03 -11.62
N SER A 294 11.05 13.24 -11.79
CA SER A 294 10.73 14.14 -10.67
C SER A 294 9.80 13.49 -9.63
N SER A 295 8.86 12.64 -10.09
CA SER A 295 7.93 11.90 -9.22
C SER A 295 8.54 10.68 -8.53
N LYS A 296 9.69 10.19 -8.99
CA LYS A 296 10.33 8.93 -8.55
C LYS A 296 11.74 9.12 -7.97
N ALA A 297 12.32 10.32 -8.02
CA ALA A 297 13.69 10.57 -7.57
C ALA A 297 13.92 10.24 -6.09
N GLN A 298 12.98 10.56 -5.20
CA GLN A 298 13.10 10.20 -3.79
C GLN A 298 12.99 8.68 -3.58
N LEU A 299 12.12 8.01 -4.33
CA LEU A 299 11.99 6.55 -4.31
C LEU A 299 13.33 5.91 -4.73
N LEU A 300 13.90 6.31 -5.88
CA LEU A 300 15.18 5.79 -6.35
C LEU A 300 16.31 5.97 -5.33
N ARG A 301 16.45 7.17 -4.74
CA ARG A 301 17.42 7.41 -3.66
C ARG A 301 17.20 6.50 -2.46
N ARG A 302 15.94 6.29 -2.06
CA ARG A 302 15.60 5.38 -0.96
C ARG A 302 15.93 3.93 -1.29
N LEU A 303 15.54 3.44 -2.46
CA LEU A 303 15.84 2.08 -2.91
C LEU A 303 17.34 1.83 -2.92
N LEU A 304 18.12 2.72 -3.53
CA LEU A 304 19.58 2.62 -3.52
C LEU A 304 20.18 2.63 -2.11
N SER A 305 19.60 3.36 -1.16
CA SER A 305 20.07 3.39 0.23
C SER A 305 19.80 2.10 1.01
N VAL A 306 18.83 1.29 0.59
CA VAL A 306 18.51 -0.02 1.19
C VAL A 306 19.00 -1.21 0.36
N SER A 307 19.50 -0.93 -0.85
CA SER A 307 20.14 -1.92 -1.72
C SER A 307 21.58 -2.21 -1.29
N SER A 308 22.07 -3.36 -1.74
CA SER A 308 23.41 -3.86 -1.50
C SER A 308 24.05 -4.35 -2.80
N LYS A 309 25.37 -4.56 -2.77
CA LYS A 309 26.12 -5.07 -3.91
C LYS A 309 25.50 -6.36 -4.45
N GLY A 310 25.21 -6.39 -5.75
CA GLY A 310 24.58 -7.53 -6.43
C GLY A 310 23.07 -7.39 -6.63
N ASP A 311 22.41 -6.44 -5.97
CA ASP A 311 21.04 -6.05 -6.34
C ASP A 311 21.02 -5.30 -7.68
N LYS A 312 19.84 -5.27 -8.28
CA LYS A 312 19.59 -4.67 -9.58
C LYS A 312 18.51 -3.60 -9.48
N VAL A 313 18.66 -2.52 -10.25
CA VAL A 313 17.63 -1.50 -10.45
C VAL A 313 17.40 -1.37 -11.95
N LEU A 314 16.22 -1.77 -12.43
CA LEU A 314 15.82 -1.65 -13.82
C LEU A 314 14.97 -0.38 -13.97
N VAL A 315 15.41 0.61 -14.75
CA VAL A 315 14.62 1.82 -15.00
C VAL A 315 13.97 1.73 -16.37
N GLY A 316 12.65 1.90 -16.42
CA GLY A 316 11.85 1.81 -17.65
C GLY A 316 10.91 2.99 -17.87
N GLY A 317 10.02 2.88 -18.87
CA GLY A 317 9.09 3.95 -19.26
C GLY A 317 9.79 5.25 -19.71
N CYS A 318 9.03 6.34 -19.83
CA CYS A 318 9.58 7.61 -20.31
C CYS A 318 10.65 8.19 -19.37
N MET A 319 10.61 7.88 -18.07
CA MET A 319 11.63 8.37 -17.14
C MET A 319 13.04 7.85 -17.48
N ALA A 320 13.15 6.63 -18.03
CA ALA A 320 14.43 6.09 -18.49
C ALA A 320 15.05 6.96 -19.61
N LEU A 321 14.23 7.59 -20.44
CA LEU A 321 14.70 8.50 -21.51
C LEU A 321 15.44 9.70 -20.93
N THR A 322 15.08 10.18 -19.74
CA THR A 322 15.81 11.28 -19.09
C THR A 322 17.20 10.84 -18.62
N PHE A 323 17.35 9.59 -18.16
CA PHE A 323 18.67 9.01 -17.90
C PHE A 323 19.50 8.86 -19.18
N LEU A 324 18.87 8.36 -20.25
CA LEU A 324 19.54 8.22 -21.56
C LEU A 324 19.98 9.58 -22.12
N LYS A 325 19.16 10.63 -21.98
CA LYS A 325 19.53 12.00 -22.35
C LYS A 325 20.70 12.53 -21.53
N ALA A 326 20.74 12.22 -20.23
CA ALA A 326 21.86 12.59 -19.37
C ALA A 326 23.18 11.91 -19.79
N ARG A 327 23.10 10.75 -20.47
CA ARG A 327 24.23 10.06 -21.12
C ARG A 327 24.51 10.54 -22.56
N GLY A 328 23.76 11.52 -23.07
CA GLY A 328 23.94 12.10 -24.41
C GLY A 328 23.21 11.37 -25.53
N ALA A 329 22.26 10.47 -25.24
CA ALA A 329 21.48 9.81 -26.28
C ALA A 329 20.57 10.80 -27.04
N ALA A 330 20.46 10.60 -28.36
CA ALA A 330 19.48 11.30 -29.19
C ALA A 330 18.10 10.64 -29.04
N LEU A 331 17.07 11.43 -28.72
CA LEU A 331 15.75 10.91 -28.31
C LEU A 331 14.60 11.45 -29.15
N GLY A 332 14.88 12.05 -30.31
CA GLY A 332 13.86 12.59 -31.20
C GLY A 332 12.92 13.56 -30.48
N ALA A 333 11.61 13.34 -30.64
CA ALA A 333 10.55 14.13 -30.01
C ALA A 333 10.09 13.58 -28.65
N SER A 334 10.80 12.60 -28.08
CA SER A 334 10.33 11.86 -26.89
C SER A 334 10.21 12.73 -25.64
N LEU A 335 9.40 12.27 -24.67
CA LEU A 335 9.22 12.96 -23.40
C LEU A 335 10.48 12.85 -22.51
N VAL A 336 11.07 13.99 -22.17
CA VAL A 336 12.25 14.10 -21.30
C VAL A 336 12.12 15.27 -20.32
N GLU A 337 12.61 15.09 -19.09
CA GLU A 337 12.65 16.14 -18.07
C GLU A 337 14.04 16.75 -17.96
N ASP A 338 14.34 17.79 -18.76
CA ASP A 338 15.67 18.42 -18.76
C ASP A 338 16.09 18.98 -17.39
N SER A 339 15.13 19.38 -16.56
CA SER A 339 15.37 19.82 -15.19
C SER A 339 15.88 18.70 -14.25
N GLN A 340 15.82 17.44 -14.68
CA GLN A 340 16.19 16.27 -13.87
C GLN A 340 17.47 15.57 -14.35
N LEU A 341 18.19 16.11 -15.34
CA LEU A 341 19.43 15.49 -15.85
C LEU A 341 20.50 15.35 -14.77
N GLU A 342 20.70 16.35 -13.91
CA GLU A 342 21.63 16.25 -12.78
C GLU A 342 21.16 15.24 -11.74
N THR A 343 19.85 15.15 -11.48
CA THR A 343 19.29 14.11 -10.61
C THR A 343 19.54 12.70 -11.17
N CYS A 344 19.49 12.51 -12.48
CA CYS A 344 19.82 11.21 -13.09
C CYS A 344 21.29 10.86 -12.84
N LYS A 345 22.22 11.80 -13.08
CA LYS A 345 23.66 11.60 -12.82
C LYS A 345 23.94 11.28 -11.35
N GLU A 346 23.28 11.97 -10.41
CA GLU A 346 23.36 11.68 -8.98
C GLU A 346 22.92 10.25 -8.66
N VAL A 347 21.79 9.79 -9.21
CA VAL A 347 21.27 8.44 -9.00
C VAL A 347 22.22 7.38 -9.58
N GLU A 348 22.78 7.60 -10.77
CA GLU A 348 23.78 6.68 -11.34
C GLU A 348 25.04 6.60 -10.49
N ALA A 349 25.53 7.74 -9.98
CA ALA A 349 26.68 7.78 -9.08
C ALA A 349 26.41 7.06 -7.76
N LEU A 350 25.21 7.22 -7.19
CA LEU A 350 24.79 6.48 -5.99
C LEU A 350 24.74 4.97 -6.24
N ALA A 351 24.19 4.53 -7.38
CA ALA A 351 24.15 3.12 -7.74
C ALA A 351 25.56 2.52 -7.90
N ALA A 352 26.47 3.25 -8.56
CA ALA A 352 27.86 2.84 -8.69
C ALA A 352 28.56 2.73 -7.32
N ALA A 353 28.32 3.70 -6.41
CA ALA A 353 28.90 3.70 -5.08
C ALA A 353 28.39 2.55 -4.19
N THR A 354 27.14 2.11 -4.35
CA THR A 354 26.56 0.99 -3.61
C THR A 354 26.85 -0.38 -4.24
N GLY A 355 27.41 -0.41 -5.46
CA GLY A 355 27.64 -1.64 -6.22
C GLY A 355 26.34 -2.27 -6.75
N VAL A 356 25.29 -1.47 -6.88
CA VAL A 356 24.01 -1.86 -7.47
C VAL A 356 24.12 -1.75 -8.98
N GLU A 357 23.60 -2.76 -9.68
CA GLU A 357 23.55 -2.74 -11.13
C GLU A 357 22.31 -1.94 -11.60
N LEU A 358 22.53 -0.69 -11.99
CA LEU A 358 21.49 0.15 -12.60
C LEU A 358 21.42 -0.11 -14.11
N MET A 359 20.31 -0.71 -14.54
CA MET A 359 20.07 -1.07 -15.94
C MET A 359 19.06 -0.11 -16.57
N LEU A 360 19.41 0.37 -17.77
CA LEU A 360 18.58 1.22 -18.62
C LEU A 360 18.27 0.49 -19.93
N PRO A 361 17.23 0.90 -20.67
CA PRO A 361 16.96 0.37 -22.00
C PRO A 361 18.17 0.53 -22.92
N VAL A 362 18.40 -0.47 -23.76
CA VAL A 362 19.48 -0.49 -24.77
C VAL A 362 18.95 -0.34 -26.19
N ASP A 363 17.65 -0.50 -26.37
CA ASP A 363 16.87 -0.30 -27.59
C ASP A 363 15.44 0.14 -27.22
N LEU A 364 14.79 0.83 -28.14
CA LEU A 364 13.50 1.49 -27.89
C LEU A 364 12.58 1.26 -29.09
N LEU A 365 11.33 0.84 -28.85
CA LEU A 365 10.31 0.86 -29.89
C LEU A 365 9.93 2.30 -30.21
N VAL A 366 9.97 2.65 -31.50
CA VAL A 366 9.70 4.03 -31.96
C VAL A 366 8.44 4.11 -32.80
N GLY A 367 7.72 5.21 -32.67
CA GLY A 367 6.51 5.52 -33.45
C GLY A 367 6.31 7.02 -33.63
N ALA A 368 5.37 7.39 -34.49
CA ALA A 368 5.08 8.80 -34.80
C ALA A 368 4.26 9.49 -33.69
N GLU A 369 3.40 8.72 -33.00
CA GLU A 369 2.48 9.25 -31.98
C GLU A 369 2.24 8.25 -30.84
N ALA A 370 1.88 8.75 -29.66
CA ALA A 370 1.47 7.94 -28.52
C ALA A 370 -0.03 7.62 -28.58
N SER A 371 -0.42 6.69 -29.45
CA SER A 371 -1.80 6.23 -29.59
C SER A 371 -1.90 4.70 -29.57
N PRO A 372 -3.04 4.10 -29.14
CA PRO A 372 -3.22 2.65 -29.16
C PRO A 372 -3.14 2.02 -30.56
N THR A 373 -3.26 2.83 -31.61
CA THR A 373 -3.26 2.42 -33.02
C THR A 373 -1.97 2.81 -33.75
N SER A 374 -0.98 3.35 -33.04
CA SER A 374 0.29 3.80 -33.60
C SER A 374 1.08 2.60 -34.14
N GLU A 375 1.61 2.73 -35.36
CA GLU A 375 2.47 1.72 -35.95
C GLU A 375 3.88 1.76 -35.32
N VAL A 376 4.44 0.59 -35.03
CA VAL A 376 5.84 0.46 -34.61
C VAL A 376 6.74 0.59 -35.84
N LEU A 377 7.47 1.69 -35.94
CA LEU A 377 8.32 2.01 -37.09
C LEU A 377 9.72 1.39 -37.00
N GLY A 378 10.11 0.92 -35.81
CA GLY A 378 11.39 0.24 -35.60
C GLY A 378 11.77 0.10 -34.14
N ALA A 379 12.96 -0.48 -33.92
CA ALA A 379 13.55 -0.69 -32.60
C ALA A 379 15.05 -0.31 -32.59
N PRO A 380 15.43 0.97 -32.84
CA PRO A 380 16.83 1.37 -32.86
C PRO A 380 17.48 1.13 -31.50
N SER A 381 18.77 0.80 -31.52
CA SER A 381 19.56 0.83 -30.30
C SER A 381 19.69 2.26 -29.79
N VAL A 382 19.87 2.42 -28.48
CA VAL A 382 20.09 3.75 -27.86
C VAL A 382 21.29 4.47 -28.47
N SER A 383 22.33 3.74 -28.89
CA SER A 383 23.49 4.31 -29.56
C SER A 383 23.22 4.81 -30.98
N GLN A 384 22.24 4.23 -31.68
CA GLN A 384 21.77 4.73 -32.98
C GLN A 384 20.93 6.00 -32.80
N GLY A 385 20.27 6.14 -31.65
CA GLY A 385 19.40 7.25 -31.33
C GLY A 385 17.99 7.08 -31.93
N VAL A 386 17.03 7.78 -31.35
CA VAL A 386 15.67 7.89 -31.88
C VAL A 386 15.69 8.92 -33.00
N PRO A 387 15.17 8.59 -34.21
CA PRO A 387 15.10 9.53 -35.33
C PRO A 387 14.35 10.81 -34.98
N GLU A 388 14.72 11.91 -35.65
CA GLU A 388 14.05 13.20 -35.49
C GLU A 388 12.55 13.09 -35.79
N GLY A 389 11.72 13.73 -34.96
CA GLY A 389 10.26 13.69 -35.08
C GLY A 389 9.59 12.42 -34.54
N LEU A 390 10.33 11.34 -34.28
CA LEU A 390 9.78 10.12 -33.68
C LEU A 390 9.84 10.13 -32.16
N LEU A 391 8.96 9.33 -31.55
CA LEU A 391 8.86 9.10 -30.12
C LEU A 391 9.36 7.70 -29.78
N ALA A 392 10.14 7.57 -28.70
CA ALA A 392 10.34 6.30 -28.01
C ALA A 392 9.12 6.01 -27.13
N LEU A 393 8.42 4.91 -27.44
CA LEU A 393 7.12 4.58 -26.85
C LEU A 393 7.20 3.39 -25.89
N ASP A 394 8.15 2.47 -26.11
CA ASP A 394 8.34 1.30 -25.24
C ASP A 394 9.77 0.73 -25.33
N HIS A 395 10.08 -0.26 -24.52
CA HIS A 395 11.32 -1.05 -24.58
C HIS A 395 11.39 -1.87 -25.85
N GLY A 396 12.56 -1.84 -26.50
CA GLY A 396 12.83 -2.76 -27.60
C GLY A 396 13.03 -4.21 -27.12
N PRO A 397 13.01 -5.18 -28.05
CA PRO A 397 13.11 -6.60 -27.72
C PRO A 397 14.40 -6.96 -26.98
N ARG A 398 15.53 -6.30 -27.27
CA ARG A 398 16.79 -6.58 -26.59
C ARG A 398 16.78 -6.14 -25.14
N THR A 399 16.16 -5.00 -24.85
CA THR A 399 15.94 -4.52 -23.48
C THR A 399 15.08 -5.52 -22.71
N ASN A 400 14.01 -6.02 -23.33
CA ASN A 400 13.14 -7.03 -22.70
C ASN A 400 13.89 -8.32 -22.36
N GLU A 401 14.76 -8.80 -23.26
CA GLU A 401 15.61 -9.97 -22.99
C GLU A 401 16.58 -9.71 -21.82
N LEU A 402 17.29 -8.59 -21.83
CA LEU A 402 18.25 -8.24 -20.76
C LEU A 402 17.56 -8.05 -19.41
N PHE A 403 16.40 -7.40 -19.38
CA PHE A 403 15.63 -7.20 -18.16
C PHE A 403 15.05 -8.53 -17.67
N ALA A 404 14.56 -9.39 -18.55
CA ALA A 404 14.08 -10.72 -18.18
C ALA A 404 15.20 -11.58 -17.57
N ASP A 405 16.40 -11.57 -18.16
CA ASP A 405 17.54 -12.33 -17.62
C ASP A 405 18.04 -11.76 -16.29
N ALA A 406 18.02 -10.43 -16.12
CA ALA A 406 18.30 -9.79 -14.85
C ALA A 406 17.31 -10.23 -13.75
N ILE A 407 16.02 -10.27 -14.07
CA ILE A 407 14.95 -10.65 -13.13
C ILE A 407 15.07 -12.11 -12.71
N LYS A 408 15.37 -13.04 -13.64
CA LYS A 408 15.52 -14.48 -13.34
C LYS A 408 16.58 -14.78 -12.27
N GLY A 409 17.59 -13.91 -12.12
CA GLY A 409 18.66 -14.05 -11.14
C GLY A 409 18.34 -13.51 -9.75
N CYS A 410 17.14 -12.98 -9.52
CA CYS A 410 16.76 -12.31 -8.27
C CYS A 410 15.73 -13.13 -7.48
N ASN A 411 15.83 -13.07 -6.16
CA ASN A 411 14.95 -13.78 -5.23
C ASN A 411 13.77 -12.92 -4.77
N THR A 412 13.95 -11.60 -4.75
CA THR A 412 12.87 -10.64 -4.48
C THR A 412 12.75 -9.67 -5.65
N ILE A 413 11.52 -9.47 -6.15
CA ILE A 413 11.22 -8.54 -7.24
C ILE A 413 10.17 -7.54 -6.74
N VAL A 414 10.45 -6.26 -6.92
CA VAL A 414 9.54 -5.17 -6.59
C VAL A 414 9.42 -4.27 -7.80
N TRP A 415 8.20 -4.02 -8.27
CA TRP A 415 7.91 -3.23 -9.47
C TRP A 415 6.98 -2.05 -9.17
#